data_AF-A0A2V8MFK3-F1
#
_entry.id   AF-A0A2V8MFK3-F1
#
_cell.length_a   1.000
_cell.length_b   1.000
_cell.length_c   1.000
_cell.angle_alpha   90.00
_cell.angle_beta   90.00
_cell.angle_gamma   90.00
#
_symmetry.space_group_name_H-M   'P 1'
#
loop_
_entity.id
_entity.type
_entity.pdbx_description
1 polymer ?
#
loop_
_entity_poly.entity_id
_entity_poly.type
_entity_poly.pdbx_seq_one_letter_code
_entity_poly.pdbx_strand_id
1 'polypeptide(L)'
;MRAAIDWAEKENARTGSPLKGKIAMDKVAVMGQSCGGFLSVALGADPRVKTIGVFNSGVQKATPGAPPSPFPTSDALPKLHGPVLLINGHEPDFMMAQSAATFDMIDHVPAFYGARHNAGHTATVFHPGGGEFANVASNWLMWTFKGDKKAGAMFVGKSCSLCTNSNWDVRSKGIK
;
A
#
# COMPACT_ATOMS: atom_id res chain seq x y z
N MET A 1 -9.16 -0.02 -11.59
CA MET A 1 -8.05 -0.93 -11.20
C MET A 1 -8.38 -2.43 -11.36
N ARG A 2 -9.56 -2.95 -10.96
CA ARG A 2 -9.90 -4.38 -11.15
C ARG A 2 -9.77 -4.85 -12.61
N ALA A 3 -10.30 -4.05 -13.54
CA ALA A 3 -10.16 -4.30 -14.98
C ALA A 3 -8.70 -4.38 -15.46
N ALA A 4 -7.75 -3.74 -14.76
CA ALA A 4 -6.33 -3.84 -15.10
C ALA A 4 -5.75 -5.19 -14.67
N ILE A 5 -6.19 -5.75 -13.54
CA ILE A 5 -5.85 -7.12 -13.12
C ILE A 5 -6.45 -8.11 -14.12
N ASP A 6 -7.73 -7.93 -14.49
CA ASP A 6 -8.40 -8.79 -15.48
C ASP A 6 -7.71 -8.71 -16.85
N TRP A 7 -7.24 -7.53 -17.26
CA TRP A 7 -6.46 -7.35 -18.48
C TRP A 7 -5.11 -8.07 -18.39
N ALA A 8 -4.38 -7.94 -17.28
CA ALA A 8 -3.10 -8.61 -17.08
C ALA A 8 -3.25 -10.14 -17.14
N GLU A 9 -4.31 -10.68 -16.54
CA GLU A 9 -4.64 -12.10 -16.59
C GLU A 9 -4.92 -12.57 -18.02
N LYS A 10 -5.73 -11.80 -18.77
CA LYS A 10 -6.03 -12.08 -20.18
C LYS A 10 -4.77 -12.03 -21.05
N GLU A 11 -3.92 -11.01 -20.88
CA GLU A 11 -2.67 -10.88 -21.63
C GLU A 11 -1.67 -11.99 -21.31
N ASN A 12 -1.64 -12.46 -20.05
CA ASN A 12 -0.79 -13.57 -19.66
C ASN A 12 -1.18 -14.89 -20.35
N ALA A 13 -2.46 -15.05 -20.73
CA ALA A 13 -2.96 -16.24 -21.41
C ALA A 13 -3.06 -16.08 -22.95
N ARG A 14 -3.20 -14.85 -23.45
CA ARG A 14 -3.52 -14.57 -24.85
C ARG A 14 -2.41 -15.01 -25.81
N THR A 15 -2.75 -15.87 -26.77
CA THR A 15 -1.85 -16.24 -27.86
C THR A 15 -1.43 -14.99 -28.66
N GLY A 16 -0.12 -14.87 -28.92
CA GLY A 16 0.46 -13.70 -29.57
C GLY A 16 0.69 -12.49 -28.64
N SER A 17 0.35 -12.57 -27.35
CA SER A 17 0.75 -11.51 -26.41
C SER A 17 2.25 -11.59 -26.10
N PRO A 18 3.00 -10.47 -26.09
CA PRO A 18 4.38 -10.45 -25.62
C PRO A 18 4.51 -10.76 -24.12
N LEU A 19 3.41 -10.72 -23.36
CA LEU A 19 3.34 -10.98 -21.93
C LEU A 19 2.90 -12.42 -21.60
N LYS A 20 2.60 -13.25 -22.62
CA LYS A 20 2.12 -14.63 -22.41
C LYS A 20 3.08 -15.43 -21.53
N GLY A 21 2.59 -15.93 -20.39
CA GLY A 21 3.37 -16.69 -19.40
C GLY A 21 4.43 -15.89 -18.63
N LYS A 22 4.44 -14.55 -18.71
CA LYS A 22 5.44 -13.70 -18.06
C LYS A 22 4.90 -12.96 -16.83
N ILE A 23 3.60 -13.02 -16.57
CA ILE A 23 2.97 -12.36 -15.42
C ILE A 23 2.70 -13.40 -14.34
N ALA A 24 3.28 -13.19 -13.16
CA ALA A 24 3.05 -14.00 -11.97
C ALA A 24 1.71 -13.58 -11.33
N MET A 25 0.60 -14.20 -11.76
CA MET A 25 -0.75 -13.88 -11.29
C MET A 25 -1.00 -14.25 -9.82
N ASP A 26 -0.12 -15.04 -9.22
CA ASP A 26 -0.09 -15.33 -7.79
C ASP A 26 0.57 -14.22 -6.96
N LYS A 27 1.18 -13.21 -7.60
CA LYS A 27 1.95 -12.11 -6.99
C LYS A 27 1.45 -10.73 -7.46
N VAL A 28 0.18 -10.45 -7.20
CA VAL A 28 -0.44 -9.17 -7.59
C VAL A 28 -0.45 -8.21 -6.41
N ALA A 29 0.05 -6.99 -6.59
CA ALA A 29 -0.10 -5.90 -5.64
C ALA A 29 -0.94 -4.77 -6.25
N VAL A 30 -1.68 -4.05 -5.40
CA VAL A 30 -2.39 -2.83 -5.80
C VAL A 30 -1.91 -1.68 -4.93
N MET A 31 -1.34 -0.66 -5.57
CA MET A 31 -0.75 0.47 -4.88
C MET A 31 -1.22 1.77 -5.52
N GLY A 32 -1.47 2.81 -4.72
CA GLY A 32 -1.91 4.10 -5.25
C GLY A 32 -1.78 5.24 -4.27
N GLN A 33 -1.66 6.44 -4.84
CA GLN A 33 -1.55 7.71 -4.11
C GLN A 33 -2.88 8.44 -4.08
N SER A 34 -3.20 9.12 -2.97
CA SER A 34 -4.42 9.91 -2.78
C SER A 34 -5.68 9.10 -3.13
N CYS A 35 -6.43 9.48 -4.17
CA CYS A 35 -7.59 8.74 -4.68
C CYS A 35 -7.27 7.27 -5.03
N GLY A 36 -6.07 7.00 -5.53
CA GLY A 36 -5.59 5.65 -5.80
C GLY A 36 -5.38 4.82 -4.54
N GLY A 37 -5.11 5.46 -3.39
CA GLY A 37 -4.98 4.79 -2.10
C GLY A 37 -6.32 4.21 -1.62
N PHE A 38 -7.41 4.96 -1.77
CA PHE A 38 -8.77 4.46 -1.51
C PHE A 38 -9.07 3.22 -2.36
N LEU A 39 -8.77 3.29 -3.66
CA LEU A 39 -8.97 2.17 -4.58
C LEU A 39 -8.09 0.96 -4.22
N SER A 40 -6.91 1.17 -3.64
CA SER A 40 -6.04 0.10 -3.14
C SER A 40 -6.68 -0.62 -1.97
N VAL A 41 -7.29 0.11 -1.02
CA VAL A 41 -8.05 -0.51 0.08
C VAL A 41 -9.26 -1.30 -0.45
N ALA A 42 -10.03 -0.73 -1.38
CA ALA A 42 -11.16 -1.44 -1.98
C ALA A 42 -10.76 -2.75 -2.68
N LEU A 43 -9.61 -2.77 -3.36
CA LEU A 43 -9.10 -3.96 -4.04
C LEU A 43 -8.31 -4.91 -3.15
N GLY A 44 -7.97 -4.54 -1.93
CA GLY A 44 -7.37 -5.46 -0.97
C GLY A 44 -8.28 -6.63 -0.60
N ALA A 45 -9.58 -6.56 -0.93
CA ALA A 45 -10.54 -7.67 -0.81
C ALA A 45 -10.55 -8.62 -2.01
N ASP A 46 -9.91 -8.28 -3.14
CA ASP A 46 -9.83 -9.17 -4.30
C ASP A 46 -8.83 -10.31 -3.98
N PRO A 47 -9.22 -11.59 -4.09
CA PRO A 47 -8.40 -12.72 -3.67
C PRO A 47 -7.08 -12.86 -4.45
N ARG A 48 -6.98 -12.22 -5.62
CA ARG A 48 -5.74 -12.17 -6.42
C ARG A 48 -4.70 -11.25 -5.80
N VAL A 49 -5.12 -10.18 -5.11
CA VAL A 49 -4.25 -9.14 -4.55
C VAL A 49 -3.61 -9.62 -3.26
N LYS A 50 -2.28 -9.74 -3.24
CA LYS A 50 -1.52 -10.30 -2.11
C LYS A 50 -0.98 -9.25 -1.14
N THR A 51 -0.90 -8.00 -1.55
CA THR A 51 -0.53 -6.87 -0.69
C THR A 51 -1.02 -5.57 -1.32
N ILE A 52 -1.24 -4.55 -0.49
CA ILE A 52 -1.64 -3.22 -0.96
C ILE A 52 -0.69 -2.14 -0.43
N GLY A 53 -0.57 -1.06 -1.21
CA GLY A 53 0.17 0.15 -0.84
C GLY A 53 -0.73 1.38 -0.89
N VAL A 54 -0.94 2.01 0.26
CA VAL A 54 -1.80 3.16 0.45
C VAL A 54 -0.91 4.38 0.69
N PHE A 55 -0.70 5.19 -0.35
CA PHE A 55 0.18 6.37 -0.30
C PHE A 55 -0.64 7.66 -0.15
N ASN A 56 -0.26 8.51 0.81
CA ASN A 56 -0.90 9.80 1.10
C ASN A 56 -2.43 9.70 1.20
N SER A 57 -2.90 8.64 1.86
CA SER A 57 -4.31 8.25 1.85
C SER A 57 -4.64 7.39 3.07
N GLY A 58 -5.92 7.08 3.23
CA GLY A 58 -6.50 6.30 4.32
C GLY A 58 -7.98 6.03 4.02
N VAL A 59 -8.77 5.61 4.99
CA VAL A 59 -10.23 5.54 4.88
C VAL A 59 -10.88 6.34 5.98
N GLN A 60 -12.05 6.90 5.67
CA GLN A 60 -12.89 7.51 6.69
C GLN A 60 -13.57 6.42 7.52
N LYS A 61 -13.86 6.71 8.78
CA LYS A 61 -14.66 5.82 9.61
C LYS A 61 -16.06 5.68 8.99
N ALA A 62 -16.55 4.45 8.88
CA ALA A 62 -17.90 4.19 8.42
C ALA A 62 -18.91 4.78 9.42
N THR A 63 -19.89 5.52 8.91
CA THR A 63 -20.98 6.09 9.71
C THR A 63 -22.28 5.34 9.38
N PRO A 64 -22.92 4.67 10.35
CA PRO A 64 -24.18 3.97 10.12
C PRO A 64 -25.25 4.91 9.55
N GLY A 65 -25.92 4.48 8.47
CA GLY A 65 -26.97 5.28 7.82
C GLY A 65 -26.48 6.44 6.96
N ALA A 66 -25.16 6.63 6.80
CA ALA A 66 -24.63 7.63 5.88
C ALA A 66 -24.96 7.27 4.41
N PRO A 67 -25.12 8.28 3.53
CA PRO A 67 -25.30 8.05 2.11
C PRO A 67 -24.08 7.31 1.51
N PRO A 68 -24.25 6.63 0.36
CA PRO A 68 -23.14 5.96 -0.32
C PRO A 68 -21.97 6.91 -0.56
N SER A 69 -20.77 6.50 -0.13
CA SER A 69 -19.53 7.23 -0.38
C SER A 69 -18.91 6.78 -1.71
N PRO A 70 -18.35 7.69 -2.52
CA PRO A 70 -17.59 7.31 -3.71
C PRO A 70 -16.26 6.59 -3.38
N PHE A 71 -15.81 6.68 -2.12
CA PHE A 71 -14.60 6.02 -1.62
C PHE A 71 -14.93 5.03 -0.51
N PRO A 72 -14.22 3.89 -0.40
CA PRO A 72 -14.38 2.96 0.72
C PRO A 72 -14.18 3.64 2.07
N THR A 73 -14.96 3.20 3.04
CA THR A 73 -14.81 3.58 4.45
C THR A 73 -14.15 2.44 5.24
N SER A 74 -14.08 2.57 6.56
CA SER A 74 -13.44 1.59 7.44
C SER A 74 -14.08 0.18 7.39
N ASP A 75 -15.30 0.07 6.89
CA ASP A 75 -16.01 -1.19 6.63
C ASP A 75 -15.34 -2.07 5.56
N ALA A 76 -14.45 -1.50 4.74
CA ALA A 76 -13.63 -2.25 3.80
C ALA A 76 -12.44 -2.96 4.46
N LEU A 77 -11.95 -2.47 5.61
CA LEU A 77 -10.72 -2.95 6.24
C LEU A 77 -10.79 -4.42 6.68
N PRO A 78 -11.89 -4.93 7.27
CA PRO A 78 -12.00 -6.34 7.64
C PRO A 78 -11.89 -7.33 6.46
N LYS A 79 -12.07 -6.85 5.23
CA LYS A 79 -11.99 -7.68 4.00
C LYS A 79 -10.57 -7.81 3.46
N LEU A 80 -9.62 -7.04 3.98
CA LEU A 80 -8.21 -7.16 3.61
C LEU A 80 -7.69 -8.53 4.04
N HIS A 81 -6.92 -9.19 3.18
CA HIS A 81 -6.37 -10.53 3.46
C HIS A 81 -4.85 -10.65 3.30
N GLY A 82 -4.20 -9.58 2.83
CA GLY A 82 -2.75 -9.50 2.65
C GLY A 82 -2.12 -8.35 3.43
N PRO A 83 -0.78 -8.31 3.56
CA PRO A 83 -0.07 -7.24 4.25
C PRO A 83 -0.35 -5.86 3.64
N VAL A 84 -0.39 -4.84 4.50
CA VAL A 84 -0.75 -3.46 4.14
C VAL A 84 0.43 -2.52 4.39
N LEU A 85 0.82 -1.76 3.37
CA LEU A 85 1.79 -0.68 3.48
C LEU A 85 1.04 0.67 3.46
N LEU A 86 1.16 1.47 4.51
CA LEU A 86 0.62 2.84 4.58
C LEU A 86 1.76 3.84 4.68
N ILE A 87 1.86 4.74 3.72
CA ILE A 87 2.95 5.71 3.62
C ILE A 87 2.38 7.11 3.37
N ASN A 88 2.80 8.12 4.11
CA ASN A 88 2.29 9.49 3.98
C ASN A 88 3.38 10.55 4.23
N GLY A 89 3.04 11.82 3.98
CA GLY A 89 3.98 12.93 4.03
C GLY A 89 4.07 13.69 5.37
N HIS A 90 3.68 13.07 6.48
CA HIS A 90 3.66 13.64 7.84
C HIS A 90 2.78 14.91 7.94
N GLU A 91 3.06 15.83 8.88
CA GLU A 91 2.19 16.97 9.20
C GLU A 91 1.73 17.80 7.98
N PRO A 92 2.57 18.06 6.96
CA PRO A 92 2.11 18.79 5.77
C PRO A 92 1.15 18.00 4.87
N ASP A 93 0.97 16.70 5.10
CA ASP A 93 -0.01 15.85 4.41
C ASP A 93 -1.34 15.86 5.16
N PHE A 94 -2.35 16.50 4.56
CA PHE A 94 -3.69 16.59 5.14
C PHE A 94 -4.39 15.23 5.31
N MET A 95 -3.83 14.14 4.76
CA MET A 95 -4.30 12.76 4.94
C MET A 95 -3.54 11.98 6.02
N MET A 96 -2.54 12.57 6.70
CA MET A 96 -1.74 11.89 7.72
C MET A 96 -2.60 11.28 8.83
N ALA A 97 -3.56 12.05 9.36
CA ALA A 97 -4.43 11.60 10.44
C ALA A 97 -5.33 10.42 10.01
N GLN A 98 -5.89 10.49 8.81
CA GLN A 98 -6.72 9.43 8.22
C GLN A 98 -5.88 8.18 7.95
N SER A 99 -4.65 8.34 7.45
CA SER A 99 -3.69 7.26 7.25
C SER A 99 -3.36 6.56 8.58
N ALA A 100 -3.10 7.34 9.62
CA ALA A 100 -2.81 6.84 10.97
C ALA A 100 -4.00 6.07 11.56
N ALA A 101 -5.22 6.63 11.48
CA ALA A 101 -6.43 5.97 11.94
C ALA A 101 -6.72 4.67 11.16
N THR A 102 -6.43 4.65 9.86
CA THR A 102 -6.56 3.45 9.03
C THR A 102 -5.63 2.34 9.52
N PHE A 103 -4.36 2.68 9.78
CA PHE A 103 -3.42 1.73 10.38
C PHE A 103 -3.91 1.23 11.74
N ASP A 104 -4.45 2.11 12.59
CA ASP A 104 -4.93 1.74 13.91
C ASP A 104 -6.10 0.75 13.86
N MET A 105 -7.00 0.90 12.90
CA MET A 105 -8.16 0.02 12.67
C MET A 105 -7.81 -1.33 12.03
N ILE A 106 -6.60 -1.53 11.49
CA ILE A 106 -6.16 -2.82 10.96
C ILE A 106 -5.57 -3.65 12.11
N ASP A 107 -6.17 -4.80 12.43
CA ASP A 107 -5.75 -5.67 13.52
C ASP A 107 -5.58 -7.15 13.13
N HIS A 108 -6.07 -7.56 11.97
CA HIS A 108 -6.12 -8.97 11.53
C HIS A 108 -5.11 -9.34 10.43
N VAL A 109 -4.49 -8.37 9.77
CA VAL A 109 -3.41 -8.58 8.79
C VAL A 109 -2.15 -7.78 9.16
N PRO A 110 -0.94 -8.21 8.73
CA PRO A 110 0.25 -7.42 8.94
C PRO A 110 0.16 -6.03 8.31
N ALA A 111 0.64 -5.01 9.01
CA ALA A 111 0.63 -3.64 8.52
C ALA A 111 1.93 -2.90 8.88
N PHE A 112 2.37 -2.04 7.97
CA PHE A 112 3.47 -1.10 8.19
C PHE A 112 2.97 0.32 7.91
N TYR A 113 3.26 1.24 8.82
CA TYR A 113 2.97 2.66 8.69
C TYR A 113 4.27 3.45 8.72
N GLY A 114 4.43 4.36 7.76
CA GLY A 114 5.54 5.31 7.72
C GLY A 114 5.07 6.71 7.33
N ALA A 115 5.38 7.72 8.13
CA ALA A 115 5.12 9.12 7.83
C ALA A 115 6.45 9.87 7.65
N ARG A 116 6.73 10.32 6.42
CA ARG A 116 7.97 11.01 6.07
C ARG A 116 7.82 12.50 6.40
N HIS A 117 8.61 13.02 7.33
CA HIS A 117 8.60 14.43 7.74
C HIS A 117 8.72 15.37 6.53
N ASN A 118 8.09 16.54 6.49
CA ASN A 118 8.30 17.54 5.42
C ASN A 118 8.03 17.07 3.97
N ALA A 119 7.29 15.99 3.73
CA ALA A 119 7.00 15.50 2.38
C ALA A 119 5.65 16.04 1.83
N GLY A 120 4.65 16.19 2.69
CA GLY A 120 3.32 16.65 2.27
C GLY A 120 2.56 15.67 1.36
N HIS A 121 1.43 16.13 0.83
CA HIS A 121 0.46 15.23 0.17
C HIS A 121 0.95 14.58 -1.13
N THR A 122 1.79 15.27 -1.91
CA THR A 122 2.40 14.72 -3.13
C THR A 122 3.72 14.01 -2.86
N ALA A 123 4.28 14.19 -1.66
CA ALA A 123 5.51 13.59 -1.18
C ALA A 123 6.63 13.62 -2.22
N THR A 124 7.18 12.48 -2.61
CA THR A 124 8.30 12.40 -3.55
C THR A 124 7.89 12.00 -4.96
N VAL A 125 6.58 11.92 -5.26
CA VAL A 125 6.08 11.37 -6.54
C VAL A 125 6.56 12.15 -7.76
N PHE A 126 6.79 13.46 -7.61
CA PHE A 126 7.30 14.33 -8.67
C PHE A 126 8.83 14.34 -8.77
N HIS A 127 9.56 13.69 -7.85
CA HIS A 127 11.00 13.58 -7.95
C HIS A 127 11.37 12.65 -9.11
N PRO A 128 12.52 12.85 -9.78
CA PRO A 128 13.05 11.89 -10.74
C PRO A 128 13.07 10.47 -10.16
N GLY A 129 12.46 9.51 -10.87
CA GLY A 129 12.32 8.13 -10.41
C GLY A 129 11.36 7.91 -9.22
N GLY A 130 10.55 8.90 -8.84
CA GLY A 130 9.58 8.83 -7.74
C GLY A 130 10.19 8.97 -6.34
N GLY A 131 11.50 9.20 -6.24
CA GLY A 131 12.22 9.49 -5.01
C GLY A 131 12.09 8.42 -3.92
N GLU A 132 12.05 8.86 -2.66
CA GLU A 132 12.08 7.99 -1.49
C GLU A 132 10.88 7.02 -1.44
N PHE A 133 9.68 7.47 -1.81
CA PHE A 133 8.49 6.61 -1.83
C PHE A 133 8.61 5.50 -2.87
N ALA A 134 9.25 5.74 -4.01
CA ALA A 134 9.50 4.69 -5.00
C ALA A 134 10.46 3.62 -4.45
N ASN A 135 11.47 4.01 -3.66
CA ASN A 135 12.35 3.07 -2.97
C ASN A 135 11.59 2.23 -1.93
N VAL A 136 10.70 2.86 -1.16
CA VAL A 136 9.84 2.17 -0.19
C VAL A 136 8.91 1.17 -0.89
N ALA A 137 8.18 1.60 -1.93
CA ALA A 137 7.28 0.74 -2.69
C ALA A 137 8.03 -0.44 -3.33
N SER A 138 9.20 -0.17 -3.93
CA SER A 138 10.01 -1.20 -4.59
C SER A 138 10.55 -2.21 -3.59
N ASN A 139 11.12 -1.76 -2.47
CA ASN A 139 11.63 -2.67 -1.44
C ASN A 139 10.51 -3.49 -0.80
N TRP A 140 9.33 -2.92 -0.63
CA TRP A 140 8.18 -3.67 -0.14
C TRP A 140 7.82 -4.85 -1.06
N LEU A 141 7.76 -4.61 -2.38
CA LEU A 141 7.48 -5.67 -3.35
C LEU A 141 8.63 -6.68 -3.49
N MET A 142 9.88 -6.21 -3.46
CA MET A 142 11.05 -7.11 -3.49
C MET A 142 11.05 -8.04 -2.28
N TRP A 143 10.75 -7.51 -1.10
CA TRP A 143 10.63 -8.31 0.11
C TRP A 143 9.42 -9.26 0.06
N THR A 144 8.21 -8.74 -0.19
CA THR A 144 6.97 -9.54 -0.11
C THR A 144 6.83 -10.59 -1.21
N PHE A 145 7.28 -10.31 -2.44
CA PHE A 145 7.07 -11.21 -3.59
C PHE A 145 8.31 -11.98 -4.03
N LYS A 146 9.51 -11.50 -3.69
CA LYS A 146 10.77 -12.17 -4.04
C LYS A 146 11.55 -12.66 -2.82
N GLY A 147 11.07 -12.42 -1.60
CA GLY A 147 11.75 -12.85 -0.37
C GLY A 147 13.09 -12.15 -0.16
N ASP A 148 13.27 -10.96 -0.75
CA ASP A 148 14.52 -10.22 -0.66
C ASP A 148 14.73 -9.71 0.78
N LYS A 149 15.66 -10.35 1.50
CA LYS A 149 15.98 -10.01 2.89
C LYS A 149 16.65 -8.63 3.03
N LYS A 150 17.40 -8.19 2.01
CA LYS A 150 18.04 -6.87 2.02
C LYS A 150 16.98 -5.78 1.89
N ALA A 151 16.01 -5.97 1.01
CA ALA A 151 14.85 -5.10 0.92
C ALA A 151 14.00 -5.14 2.21
N GLY A 152 13.81 -6.33 2.78
CA GLY A 152 13.04 -6.53 4.03
C GLY A 152 13.62 -5.82 5.25
N ALA A 153 14.94 -5.61 5.31
CA ALA A 153 15.60 -4.85 6.38
C ALA A 153 15.10 -3.40 6.50
N MET A 154 14.45 -2.86 5.45
CA MET A 154 13.78 -1.56 5.51
C MET A 154 12.59 -1.54 6.48
N PHE A 155 11.91 -2.68 6.69
CA PHE A 155 10.63 -2.77 7.41
C PHE A 155 10.67 -3.67 8.65
N VAL A 156 11.53 -4.69 8.65
CA VAL A 156 11.50 -5.78 9.63
C VAL A 156 12.51 -5.55 10.75
N GLY A 157 12.07 -5.80 11.98
CA GLY A 157 12.89 -5.73 13.20
C GLY A 157 12.84 -4.36 13.90
N LYS A 158 13.25 -4.34 15.17
CA LYS A 158 13.23 -3.12 16.00
C LYS A 158 14.12 -1.99 15.48
N SER A 159 15.16 -2.36 14.71
CA SER A 159 16.13 -1.43 14.13
C SER A 159 16.07 -1.46 12.60
N CYS A 160 14.86 -1.64 12.03
CA CYS A 160 14.66 -1.56 10.59
C CYS A 160 15.16 -0.21 10.04
N SER A 161 15.58 -0.14 8.78
CA SER A 161 16.21 1.08 8.26
C SER A 161 15.30 2.32 8.35
N LEU A 162 13.98 2.16 8.19
CA LEU A 162 13.03 3.27 8.41
C LEU A 162 12.82 3.57 9.90
N CYS A 163 12.87 2.55 10.76
CA CYS A 163 12.70 2.67 12.21
C CYS A 163 13.80 3.54 12.85
N THR A 164 15.00 3.53 12.28
CA THR A 164 16.15 4.32 12.78
C THR A 164 16.40 5.60 11.97
N ASN A 165 15.60 5.87 10.93
CA ASN A 165 15.74 7.06 10.11
C ASN A 165 14.98 8.21 10.75
N SER A 166 15.70 9.26 11.15
CA SER A 166 15.12 10.42 11.84
C SER A 166 14.14 11.24 11.00
N ASN A 167 14.01 10.98 9.70
CA ASN A 167 13.03 11.62 8.82
C ASN A 167 11.68 10.89 8.78
N TRP A 168 11.51 9.80 9.54
CA TRP A 168 10.34 8.92 9.47
C TRP A 168 9.77 8.63 10.85
N ASP A 169 8.45 8.75 10.95
CA ASP A 169 7.66 8.19 12.04
C ASP A 169 7.09 6.84 11.61
N VAL A 170 7.50 5.77 12.30
CA VAL A 170 7.21 4.39 11.90
C VAL A 170 6.41 3.66 12.97
N ARG A 171 5.42 2.88 12.52
CA ARG A 171 4.69 1.91 13.35
C ARG A 171 4.49 0.62 12.55
N SER A 172 4.44 -0.53 13.22
CA SER A 172 4.18 -1.81 12.55
C SER A 172 3.36 -2.76 13.44
N LYS A 173 2.59 -3.64 12.78
CA LYS A 173 1.77 -4.69 13.40
C LYS A 173 1.98 -5.99 12.62
N GLY A 174 2.32 -7.08 13.31
CA GLY A 174 2.37 -8.41 12.69
C GLY A 174 3.41 -8.62 11.58
N ILE A 175 4.31 -7.66 11.33
CA ILE A 175 5.41 -7.77 10.36
C ILE A 175 6.55 -8.61 10.98
N LYS A 176 7.01 -9.65 10.28
CA LYS A 176 8.05 -10.59 10.72
C LYS A 176 9.02 -10.91 9.59
#